data_AF-A0A401GXM2-F1
#
_entry.id   AF-A0A401GXM2-F1
#
_cell.length_a   1.000
_cell.length_b   1.000
_cell.length_c   1.000
_cell.angle_alpha   90.00
_cell.angle_beta   90.00
_cell.angle_gamma   90.00
#
_symmetry.space_group_name_H-M   'P 1'
#
loop_
_entity.id
_entity.type
_entity.pdbx_description
1 polymer ?
#
loop_
_entity_poly.entity_id
_entity_poly.type
_entity_poly.pdbx_seq_one_letter_code
_entity_poly.pdbx_strand_id
1 'polypeptide(L)'
;MQRVKDLRPNDFNLTKLDEELTSMAMICALPVEEYGAFTSALLQRDILSKDVVTQAFVTEEINRHHRTTSFPKADQALITASSSQLTCDFCEGKGHIQSNCYAFQNASKKVKENRKERRSKRGNKANATAAAAATQNTT
;
A
#
# COMPACT_ATOMS: atom_id res chain seq x y z
N MET A 1 16.02 -19.66 -45.46
CA MET A 1 17.00 -20.14 -44.46
C MET A 1 18.36 -19.43 -44.54
N GLN A 2 18.93 -19.15 -45.73
CA GLN A 2 20.22 -18.42 -45.86
C GLN A 2 20.24 -17.09 -45.07
N ARG A 3 19.19 -16.27 -45.22
CA ARG A 3 19.07 -14.95 -44.59
C ARG A 3 19.07 -14.94 -43.06
N VAL A 4 18.84 -16.08 -42.39
CA VAL A 4 18.86 -16.17 -40.92
C VAL A 4 20.27 -16.44 -40.41
N LYS A 5 21.10 -17.10 -41.22
CA LYS A 5 22.52 -17.32 -40.89
C LYS A 5 23.30 -16.00 -40.94
N ASP A 6 22.95 -15.13 -41.87
CA ASP A 6 23.57 -13.81 -42.05
C ASP A 6 23.25 -12.82 -40.91
N LEU A 7 22.23 -13.12 -40.08
CA LEU A 7 21.88 -12.31 -38.90
C LEU A 7 22.75 -12.65 -37.67
N ARG A 8 23.43 -13.81 -37.68
CA ARG A 8 24.24 -14.20 -36.53
C ARG A 8 25.67 -13.67 -36.67
N PRO A 9 26.28 -13.20 -35.58
CA PRO A 9 27.69 -12.89 -35.55
C PRO A 9 28.56 -14.08 -35.99
N ASN A 10 29.69 -13.81 -36.65
CA ASN A 10 30.62 -14.85 -37.10
C ASN A 10 31.24 -15.66 -35.94
N ASP A 11 31.25 -15.11 -34.73
CA ASP A 11 31.74 -15.74 -33.50
C ASP A 11 30.61 -16.41 -32.69
N PHE A 12 29.45 -16.65 -33.31
CA PHE A 12 28.35 -17.37 -32.70
C PHE A 12 28.70 -18.85 -32.49
N ASN A 13 28.57 -19.33 -31.26
CA ASN A 13 28.90 -20.71 -30.88
C ASN A 13 27.76 -21.35 -30.08
N LEU A 14 27.89 -22.65 -29.77
CA LEU A 14 26.86 -23.40 -29.05
C LEU A 14 26.58 -22.83 -27.65
N THR A 15 27.61 -22.31 -26.96
CA THR A 15 27.45 -21.68 -25.65
C THR A 15 26.57 -20.44 -25.70
N LYS A 16 26.78 -19.57 -26.71
CA LYS A 16 25.92 -18.40 -26.93
C LYS A 16 24.47 -18.79 -27.26
N LEU A 17 24.27 -19.88 -28.00
CA LEU A 17 22.94 -20.42 -28.27
C LEU A 17 22.25 -20.88 -26.97
N ASP A 18 22.97 -21.59 -26.12
CA ASP A 18 22.46 -22.09 -24.84
C ASP A 18 22.10 -20.92 -23.89
N GLU A 19 22.91 -19.87 -23.88
CA GLU A 19 22.64 -18.64 -23.13
C GLU A 19 21.39 -17.90 -23.63
N GLU A 20 21.24 -17.73 -24.95
CA GLU A 20 20.04 -17.13 -25.56
C GLU A 20 18.79 -17.98 -25.27
N LEU A 21 18.90 -19.30 -25.42
CA LEU A 21 17.80 -20.22 -25.16
C LEU A 21 17.39 -20.21 -23.69
N THR A 22 18.36 -20.20 -22.78
CA THR A 22 18.14 -20.06 -21.34
C THR A 22 17.40 -18.76 -21.03
N SER A 23 17.85 -17.66 -21.62
CA SER A 23 17.24 -16.33 -21.43
C SER A 23 15.79 -16.32 -21.91
N MET A 24 15.51 -16.90 -23.08
CA MET A 24 14.15 -17.04 -23.61
C MET A 24 13.27 -17.95 -22.76
N ALA A 25 13.82 -19.09 -22.29
CA ALA A 25 13.10 -20.00 -21.40
C ALA A 25 12.71 -19.31 -20.08
N MET A 26 13.60 -18.48 -19.51
CA MET A 26 13.30 -17.68 -18.32
C MET A 26 12.14 -16.71 -18.56
N ILE A 27 12.12 -16.02 -19.71
CA ILE A 27 11.04 -15.07 -20.06
C ILE A 27 9.70 -15.80 -20.23
N CYS A 28 9.70 -16.91 -20.97
CA CYS A 28 8.50 -17.69 -21.25
C CYS A 28 7.95 -18.45 -20.03
N ALA A 29 8.77 -18.70 -19.01
CA ALA A 29 8.34 -19.35 -17.78
C ALA A 29 7.55 -18.43 -16.84
N LEU A 30 7.49 -17.11 -17.12
CA LEU A 30 6.77 -16.17 -16.29
C LEU A 30 5.25 -16.28 -16.49
N PRO A 31 4.44 -16.18 -15.41
CA PRO A 31 2.98 -16.13 -15.52
C PRO A 31 2.52 -14.95 -16.39
N VAL A 32 1.75 -15.23 -17.44
CA VAL A 32 1.33 -14.23 -18.43
C VAL A 32 0.39 -13.21 -17.81
N GLU A 33 -0.41 -13.64 -16.84
CA GLU A 33 -1.42 -12.84 -16.14
C GLU A 33 -0.77 -11.72 -15.32
N GLU A 34 0.40 -11.98 -14.73
CA GLU A 34 1.09 -11.05 -13.84
C GLU A 34 2.19 -10.26 -14.53
N TYR A 35 2.87 -10.87 -15.52
CA TYR A 35 4.06 -10.31 -16.15
C TYR A 35 3.89 -10.04 -17.65
N GLY A 36 2.69 -10.14 -18.23
CA GLY A 36 2.48 -10.03 -19.68
C GLY A 36 3.03 -8.76 -20.33
N ALA A 37 2.92 -7.60 -19.66
CA ALA A 37 3.51 -6.36 -20.16
C ALA A 37 5.05 -6.37 -20.08
N PHE A 38 5.59 -6.94 -19.01
CA PHE A 38 7.03 -7.07 -18.79
C PHE A 38 7.67 -8.05 -19.79
N THR A 39 7.06 -9.21 -20.01
CA THR A 39 7.53 -10.19 -21.01
C THR A 39 7.49 -9.60 -22.42
N SER A 40 6.43 -8.89 -22.78
CA SER A 40 6.32 -8.19 -24.06
C SER A 40 7.44 -7.15 -24.24
N ALA A 41 7.74 -6.37 -23.19
CA ALA A 41 8.81 -5.39 -23.22
C ALA A 41 10.20 -6.03 -23.35
N LEU A 42 10.44 -7.17 -22.70
CA LEU A 42 11.69 -7.93 -22.85
C LEU A 42 11.85 -8.46 -24.27
N LEU A 43 10.79 -9.06 -24.85
CA LEU A 43 10.83 -9.64 -26.19
C LEU A 43 11.05 -8.59 -27.30
N GLN A 44 10.83 -7.31 -27.02
CA GLN A 44 11.11 -6.20 -27.95
C GLN A 44 12.58 -5.75 -27.93
N ARG A 45 13.41 -6.28 -27.02
CA ARG A 45 14.83 -5.90 -26.95
C ARG A 45 15.66 -6.61 -28.01
N ASP A 46 16.60 -5.88 -28.60
CA ASP A 46 17.52 -6.40 -29.62
C ASP A 46 18.53 -7.41 -29.06
N ILE A 47 18.81 -7.36 -27.74
CA ILE A 47 19.78 -8.22 -27.06
C ILE A 47 19.15 -8.80 -25.80
N LEU A 48 19.13 -10.13 -25.72
CA LEU A 48 18.60 -10.90 -24.61
C LEU A 48 19.71 -11.78 -24.00
N SER A 49 20.48 -11.20 -23.07
CA SER A 49 21.43 -11.95 -22.26
C SER A 49 20.85 -12.30 -20.89
N LYS A 50 21.34 -13.39 -20.30
CA LYS A 50 20.88 -13.88 -19.00
C LYS A 50 21.00 -12.83 -17.90
N ASP A 51 22.10 -12.08 -17.88
CA ASP A 51 22.34 -11.03 -16.89
C ASP A 51 21.35 -9.87 -17.05
N VAL A 52 21.07 -9.47 -18.29
CA VAL A 52 20.11 -8.40 -18.59
C VAL A 52 18.69 -8.82 -18.18
N VAL A 53 18.29 -10.06 -18.47
CA VAL A 53 16.98 -10.60 -18.07
C VAL A 53 16.86 -10.67 -16.56
N THR A 54 17.89 -11.17 -15.87
CA THR A 54 17.92 -11.28 -14.41
C THR A 54 17.80 -9.90 -13.75
N GLN A 55 18.59 -8.93 -14.20
CA GLN A 55 18.55 -7.57 -13.67
C GLN A 55 17.20 -6.87 -13.93
N ALA A 56 16.63 -7.08 -15.12
CA ALA A 56 15.32 -6.55 -15.45
C ALA A 56 14.22 -7.14 -14.55
N PHE A 57 14.30 -8.44 -14.24
CA PHE A 57 13.35 -9.09 -13.35
C PHE A 57 13.44 -8.55 -11.92
N VAL A 58 14.65 -8.39 -11.37
CA VAL A 58 14.86 -7.76 -10.05
C VAL A 58 14.25 -6.35 -10.01
N THR A 59 14.47 -5.56 -11.07
CA THR A 59 13.94 -4.20 -11.16
C THR A 59 12.41 -4.20 -11.24
N GLU A 60 11.83 -5.06 -12.06
CA GLU A 60 10.38 -5.17 -12.19
C GLU A 60 9.73 -5.61 -10.87
N GLU A 61 10.35 -6.53 -10.15
CA GLU A 61 9.82 -7.01 -8.89
C GLU A 61 9.85 -5.91 -7.82
N ILE A 62 10.92 -5.13 -7.73
CA ILE A 62 10.97 -3.93 -6.87
C ILE A 62 9.85 -2.95 -7.25
N ASN A 63 9.64 -2.70 -8.55
CA ASN A 63 8.58 -1.80 -9.03
C ASN A 63 7.18 -2.33 -8.71
N ARG A 64 6.94 -3.64 -8.82
CA ARG A 64 5.67 -4.28 -8.43
C ARG A 64 5.44 -4.13 -6.93
N HIS A 65 6.44 -4.39 -6.09
CA HIS A 65 6.36 -4.18 -4.65
C HIS A 65 6.05 -2.72 -4.29
N HIS A 66 6.66 -1.76 -4.99
CA HIS A 66 6.31 -0.35 -4.78
C HIS A 66 4.88 -0.06 -5.16
N ARG A 67 4.37 -0.57 -6.29
CA ARG A 67 2.97 -0.37 -6.71
C ARG A 67 1.95 -0.99 -5.76
N THR A 68 2.26 -2.13 -5.13
CA THR A 68 1.37 -2.78 -4.16
C THR A 68 1.42 -2.14 -2.78
N THR A 69 2.56 -1.58 -2.38
CA THR A 69 2.73 -0.87 -1.11
C THR A 69 2.34 0.61 -1.18
N SER A 70 2.40 1.21 -2.38
CA SER A 70 1.84 2.52 -2.66
C SER A 70 0.37 2.37 -3.06
N PHE A 71 -0.54 2.48 -2.08
CA PHE A 71 -1.95 2.78 -2.37
C PHE A 71 -2.04 3.92 -3.42
N PRO A 72 -2.93 3.83 -4.42
CA PRO A 72 -2.85 4.71 -5.58
C PRO A 72 -3.23 6.15 -5.20
N LYS A 73 -2.24 7.04 -5.23
CA LYS A 73 -2.49 8.48 -5.43
C LYS A 73 -2.94 8.80 -6.87
N ALA A 74 -2.95 7.80 -7.76
CA ALA A 74 -3.41 7.95 -9.15
C ALA A 74 -4.94 7.94 -9.32
N ASP A 75 -5.72 7.51 -8.32
CA ASP A 75 -7.19 7.58 -8.35
C ASP A 75 -7.75 8.96 -7.98
N GLN A 76 -6.89 9.93 -7.65
CA GLN A 76 -7.35 11.25 -7.21
C GLN A 76 -8.03 12.06 -8.34
N ALA A 77 -7.81 11.70 -9.61
CA ALA A 77 -8.50 12.31 -10.74
C ALA A 77 -9.95 11.79 -10.90
N LEU A 78 -10.26 10.56 -10.46
CA LEU A 78 -11.61 9.97 -10.53
C LEU A 78 -12.43 10.19 -9.25
N ILE A 79 -11.79 10.41 -8.10
CA ILE A 79 -12.50 10.68 -6.83
C ILE A 79 -13.24 12.02 -6.84
N THR A 80 -12.90 12.95 -7.73
CA THR A 80 -13.69 14.20 -7.89
C THR A 80 -15.11 13.93 -8.40
N ALA A 81 -15.35 12.80 -9.08
CA ALA A 81 -16.70 12.39 -9.49
C ALA A 81 -17.48 11.64 -8.39
N SER A 82 -16.81 11.07 -7.39
CA SER A 82 -17.43 10.22 -6.34
C SER A 82 -17.61 10.92 -4.99
N SER A 83 -17.21 12.19 -4.84
CA SER A 83 -17.51 12.96 -3.62
C SER A 83 -19.02 13.05 -3.32
N SER A 84 -19.89 12.87 -4.31
CA SER A 84 -21.35 12.83 -4.16
C SER A 84 -21.88 11.50 -3.60
N GLN A 85 -21.06 10.43 -3.56
CA GLN A 85 -21.43 9.08 -3.10
C GLN A 85 -20.83 8.70 -1.73
N LEU A 86 -19.91 9.48 -1.18
CA LEU A 86 -19.38 9.24 0.16
C LEU A 86 -20.40 9.72 1.20
N THR A 87 -21.11 8.78 1.84
CA THR A 87 -21.98 9.03 3.00
C THR A 87 -21.24 8.77 4.30
N CYS A 88 -21.45 9.63 5.29
CA CYS A 88 -20.90 9.47 6.63
C CYS A 88 -21.79 8.54 7.47
N ASP A 89 -21.25 7.43 7.97
CA ASP A 89 -22.02 6.47 8.80
C ASP A 89 -22.50 7.05 10.15
N PHE A 90 -21.94 8.17 10.61
CA PHE A 90 -22.31 8.79 11.88
C PHE A 90 -23.45 9.81 11.75
N CYS A 91 -23.44 10.63 10.71
CA CYS A 91 -24.42 11.72 10.52
C CYS A 91 -25.23 11.61 9.24
N GLU A 92 -25.02 10.53 8.46
CA GLU A 92 -25.67 10.21 7.18
C GLU A 92 -25.50 11.29 6.09
N GLY A 93 -24.65 12.28 6.34
CA GLY A 93 -24.35 13.38 5.43
C GLY A 93 -23.46 12.93 4.29
N LYS A 94 -23.69 13.47 3.09
CA LYS A 94 -22.87 13.20 1.90
C LYS A 94 -21.62 14.08 1.88
N GLY A 95 -20.62 13.68 1.10
CA GLY A 95 -19.42 14.50 0.85
C GLY A 95 -18.28 14.34 1.85
N HIS A 96 -18.38 13.45 2.83
CA HIS A 96 -17.29 13.19 3.77
C HIS A 96 -17.39 11.81 4.42
N ILE A 97 -16.25 11.30 4.88
CA ILE A 97 -16.13 10.06 5.68
C ILE A 97 -16.17 10.37 7.18
N GLN A 98 -16.45 9.37 8.01
CA GLN A 98 -16.63 9.53 9.47
C GLN A 98 -15.44 10.20 10.17
N SER A 99 -14.20 9.97 9.73
CA SER A 99 -13.00 10.62 10.31
C SER A 99 -13.00 12.14 10.13
N ASN A 100 -13.58 12.62 9.02
CA ASN A 100 -13.70 14.04 8.69
C ASN A 100 -15.05 14.64 9.11
N CYS A 101 -15.90 13.87 9.80
CA CYS A 101 -17.19 14.35 10.27
C CYS A 101 -17.03 15.25 11.50
N TYR A 102 -17.40 16.52 11.36
CA TYR A 102 -17.30 17.50 12.45
C TYR A 102 -18.19 17.12 13.64
N ALA A 103 -19.38 16.56 13.39
CA ALA A 103 -20.28 16.09 14.43
C ALA A 103 -19.68 14.93 15.22
N PHE A 104 -19.06 13.95 14.54
CA PHE A 104 -18.36 12.83 15.19
C PHE A 104 -17.17 13.31 16.02
N GLN A 105 -16.35 14.22 15.48
CA GLN A 105 -15.21 14.78 16.20
C GLN A 105 -15.66 15.52 17.46
N ASN A 106 -16.72 16.33 17.38
CA ASN A 106 -17.26 17.06 18.52
C ASN A 106 -17.87 16.13 19.57
N ALA A 107 -18.64 15.12 19.14
CA ALA A 107 -19.19 14.11 20.05
C ALA A 107 -18.07 13.34 20.77
N SER A 108 -17.03 12.91 20.04
CA SER A 108 -15.88 12.22 20.61
C SER A 108 -15.13 13.08 21.62
N LYS A 109 -14.90 14.37 21.31
CA LYS A 109 -14.27 15.32 22.25
C LYS A 109 -15.11 15.48 23.52
N LYS A 110 -16.42 15.70 23.40
CA LYS A 110 -17.33 15.84 24.55
C LYS A 110 -17.35 14.59 25.45
N VAL A 111 -17.37 13.39 24.87
CA VAL A 111 -17.33 12.13 25.65
C VAL A 111 -16.00 12.00 26.40
N LYS A 112 -14.88 12.35 25.77
CA LYS A 112 -13.55 12.32 26.42
C LYS A 112 -13.46 13.32 27.57
N GLU A 113 -14.02 14.52 27.40
CA GLU A 113 -14.06 15.56 28.43
C GLU A 113 -14.94 15.15 29.62
N ASN A 114 -16.17 14.68 29.37
CA ASN A 114 -17.06 14.17 30.42
C ASN A 114 -16.44 13.00 31.20
N ARG A 115 -15.66 12.14 30.54
CA ARG A 115 -14.94 11.04 31.20
C ARG A 115 -13.83 11.56 32.12
N LYS A 116 -13.11 12.61 31.71
CA LYS A 116 -12.10 13.29 32.56
C LYS A 116 -12.76 13.98 33.75
N GLU A 117 -13.87 14.71 33.54
CA GLU A 117 -14.59 15.39 34.62
C GLU A 117 -15.13 14.39 35.66
N ARG A 118 -15.75 13.29 35.21
CA ARG A 118 -16.20 12.21 36.11
C ARG A 118 -15.06 11.60 36.91
N ARG A 119 -13.89 11.42 36.29
CA ARG A 119 -12.69 10.90 36.98
C ARG A 119 -12.18 11.88 38.04
N SER A 120 -12.17 13.18 37.73
CA SER A 120 -11.80 14.24 38.67
C SER A 120 -12.76 14.33 39.86
N LYS A 121 -14.08 14.35 39.62
CA LYS A 121 -15.10 14.33 40.69
C LYS A 121 -15.01 13.09 41.58
N ARG A 122 -14.69 11.92 41.03
CA ARG A 122 -14.50 10.69 41.82
C ARG A 122 -13.23 10.73 42.67
N GLY A 123 -12.16 11.36 42.19
CA GLY A 123 -10.95 11.63 42.97
C GLY A 123 -11.21 12.58 44.15
N ASN A 124 -11.95 13.66 43.92
CA ASN A 124 -12.30 14.60 44.99
C ASN A 124 -13.25 13.99 46.04
N LYS A 125 -14.18 13.11 45.64
CA LYS A 125 -15.06 12.41 46.59
C LYS A 125 -14.28 11.47 47.52
N ALA A 126 -13.26 10.77 47.00
CA ALA A 126 -12.40 9.92 47.82
C ALA A 126 -11.58 10.72 48.85
N ASN A 127 -11.14 11.93 48.49
CA ASN A 127 -10.40 12.81 49.38
C ASN A 127 -11.29 13.45 50.47
N ALA A 128 -12.54 13.80 50.13
CA ALA A 128 -13.53 14.31 51.08
C ALA A 128 -13.99 13.24 52.10
N THR A 129 -14.13 11.98 51.68
CA THR A 129 -14.45 10.87 52.61
C THR A 129 -13.29 10.50 53.53
N ALA A 130 -12.04 10.69 53.08
CA ALA A 130 -10.85 10.49 53.93
C ALA A 130 -10.68 11.61 54.97
N ALA A 131 -10.99 12.86 54.61
CA ALA A 131 -10.95 13.99 55.55
C ALA A 131 -12.06 13.94 56.62
N ALA A 132 -13.27 13.46 56.28
CA ALA A 132 -14.37 13.33 57.24
C ALA A 132 -14.19 12.18 58.25
N ALA A 133 -13.40 11.14 57.90
CA ALA A 133 -13.06 10.05 58.81
C ALA A 133 -11.99 10.42 59.84
N ALA A 134 -11.21 11.49 59.59
CA ALA A 134 -10.17 11.95 60.50
C ALA A 134 -10.70 12.85 61.64
N THR A 135 -11.90 13.41 61.52
CA THR A 135 -12.46 14.37 62.49
C THR A 135 -13.32 13.75 63.59
N GLN A 136 -13.56 12.43 63.59
CA GLN A 136 -14.38 11.76 64.61
C GLN A 136 -13.58 11.11 65.76
N ASN A 137 -12.27 11.32 65.83
CA ASN A 137 -11.41 10.67 66.83
C ASN A 137 -10.60 11.70 67.65
N THR A 138 -11.27 12.72 68.18
CA THR A 138 -10.66 13.65 69.16
C THR A 138 -11.71 14.18 70.12
N THR A 139 -12.08 13.37 71.12
CA THR A 139 -12.51 13.76 72.48
C THR A 139 -12.55 12.54 73.36
#